data_AF-A0A1Q3PXY6-F1
#
_entry.id   AF-A0A1Q3PXY6-F1
#
_cell.length_a   1.000
_cell.length_b   1.000
_cell.length_c   1.000
_cell.angle_alpha   90.00
_cell.angle_beta   90.00
_cell.angle_gamma   90.00
#
_symmetry.space_group_name_H-M   'P 1'
#
loop_
_entity.id
_entity.type
_entity.pdbx_description
1 polymer ?
#
loop_
_entity_poly.entity_id
_entity_poly.type
_entity_poly.pdbx_seq_one_letter_code
_entity_poly.pdbx_strand_id
1 'polypeptide(L)'
;MYNAYTESENQKGKAKVVAQMLMRKLFDEVKKQNLNMIIVGHKVNTEDSLWLNNQIEQYPSISYLDITVRDSDPKYTLEPFDNHPSYLANEIFAEKIGKVIEYYDNTGKVK
;
A
#
# COMPACT_ATOMS: atom_id res chain seq x y z
N MET A 1 12.36 -19.50 -28.84
CA MET A 1 11.59 -18.39 -28.24
C MET A 1 10.83 -18.78 -26.97
N TYR A 2 10.75 -20.06 -26.61
CA TYR A 2 10.51 -20.50 -25.22
C TYR A 2 11.82 -20.34 -24.44
N ASN A 3 11.90 -19.46 -23.45
CA ASN A 3 12.80 -19.53 -22.27
C ASN A 3 12.85 -18.20 -21.50
N ALA A 4 12.92 -17.05 -22.18
CA ALA A 4 13.04 -15.76 -21.47
C ALA A 4 11.75 -15.31 -20.76
N TYR A 5 10.58 -15.53 -21.39
CA TYR A 5 9.28 -15.15 -20.83
C TYR A 5 8.89 -16.03 -19.62
N THR A 6 9.10 -17.35 -19.74
CA THR A 6 8.82 -18.32 -18.68
C THR A 6 9.74 -18.17 -17.47
N GLU A 7 11.02 -17.83 -17.66
CA GLU A 7 11.93 -17.53 -16.56
C GLU A 7 11.56 -16.22 -15.84
N SER A 8 11.17 -15.18 -16.59
CA SER A 8 10.70 -13.90 -16.04
C SER A 8 9.42 -14.07 -15.20
N GLU A 9 8.44 -14.83 -15.67
CA GLU A 9 7.22 -15.11 -14.88
C GLU A 9 7.51 -15.91 -13.61
N ASN A 10 8.41 -16.89 -13.69
CA ASN A 10 8.81 -17.69 -12.54
C ASN A 10 9.59 -16.84 -11.51
N GLN A 11 10.40 -15.88 -11.96
CA GLN A 11 11.06 -14.90 -11.08
C GLN A 11 10.06 -13.95 -10.41
N LYS A 12 9.05 -13.46 -11.14
CA LYS A 12 7.97 -12.64 -10.57
C LYS A 12 7.19 -13.40 -9.50
N GLY A 13 6.86 -14.67 -9.74
CA GLY A 13 6.20 -15.53 -8.76
C GLY A 13 7.01 -15.71 -7.47
N LYS A 14 8.33 -15.95 -7.58
CA LYS A 14 9.23 -16.05 -6.42
C LYS A 14 9.33 -14.73 -5.64
N ALA A 15 9.48 -13.61 -6.35
CA ALA A 15 9.53 -12.28 -5.72
C ALA A 15 8.24 -11.96 -4.95
N LYS A 16 7.08 -12.30 -5.53
CA LYS A 16 5.77 -12.17 -4.87
C LYS A 16 5.72 -12.95 -3.56
N VAL A 17 6.11 -14.22 -3.54
CA VAL A 17 6.12 -15.05 -2.32
C VAL A 17 7.04 -14.46 -1.24
N VAL A 18 8.22 -13.98 -1.62
CA VAL A 18 9.17 -13.34 -0.69
C VAL A 18 8.60 -12.04 -0.12
N ALA A 19 8.04 -11.17 -0.96
CA ALA A 19 7.41 -9.92 -0.51
C ALA A 19 6.26 -10.18 0.47
N GLN A 20 5.40 -11.16 0.16
CA GLN A 20 4.31 -11.58 1.04
C GLN A 20 4.80 -12.15 2.38
N MET A 21 5.91 -12.91 2.39
CA MET A 21 6.53 -13.39 3.62
C MET A 21 7.10 -12.24 4.46
N LEU A 22 7.80 -11.28 3.85
CA LEU A 22 8.40 -10.14 4.55
C LEU A 22 7.34 -9.21 5.15
N MET A 23 6.25 -8.95 4.43
CA MET A 23 5.12 -8.16 4.93
C MET A 23 4.50 -8.79 6.18
N ARG A 24 4.27 -10.10 6.20
CA ARG A 24 3.77 -10.80 7.39
C ARG A 24 4.71 -10.66 8.59
N LYS A 25 6.02 -10.83 8.38
CA LYS A 25 7.02 -10.63 9.45
C LYS A 25 6.99 -9.20 10.01
N LEU A 26 6.83 -8.21 9.14
CA LEU A 26 6.68 -6.82 9.55
C LEU A 26 5.42 -6.62 10.39
N PHE A 27 4.29 -7.21 10.00
CA PHE A 27 3.04 -7.14 10.73
C PHE A 27 3.13 -7.79 12.12
N ASP A 28 3.77 -8.96 12.20
CA ASP A 28 4.05 -9.64 13.46
C ASP A 28 4.90 -8.79 14.40
N GLU A 29 5.94 -8.13 13.89
CA GLU A 29 6.79 -7.25 14.69
C GLU A 29 6.06 -5.99 15.14
N VAL A 30 5.23 -5.38 14.29
CA VAL A 30 4.36 -4.24 14.68
C VAL A 30 3.46 -4.64 15.84
N LYS A 31 2.79 -5.80 15.73
CA LYS A 31 1.92 -6.35 16.79
C LYS A 31 2.70 -6.60 18.08
N LYS A 32 3.86 -7.25 17.98
CA LYS A 32 4.72 -7.59 19.12
C LYS A 32 5.23 -6.34 19.86
N GLN A 33 5.52 -5.27 19.13
CA GLN A 33 5.95 -3.99 19.69
C GLN A 33 4.77 -3.10 20.16
N ASN A 34 3.53 -3.60 20.03
CA ASN A 34 2.32 -2.85 20.35
C ASN A 34 2.24 -1.49 19.63
N LEU A 35 2.67 -1.48 18.36
CA LEU A 35 2.64 -0.32 17.48
C LEU A 35 1.39 -0.35 16.61
N ASN A 36 0.94 0.83 16.19
CA ASN A 36 -0.04 0.98 15.12
C ASN A 36 0.68 1.22 13.79
N MET A 37 0.26 0.53 12.73
CA MET A 37 0.76 0.71 11.38
C MET A 37 -0.36 1.15 10.45
N ILE A 38 -0.06 2.11 9.58
CA ILE A 38 -0.95 2.55 8.52
C ILE A 38 -0.25 2.26 7.20
N ILE A 39 -0.84 1.38 6.41
CA ILE A 39 -0.38 1.08 5.06
C ILE A 39 -1.05 2.07 4.13
N VAL A 40 -0.24 2.82 3.40
CA VAL A 40 -0.72 3.82 2.45
C VAL A 40 -0.54 3.26 1.05
N GLY A 41 -1.61 3.23 0.25
CA GLY A 41 -1.52 2.72 -1.10
C GLY A 41 -2.73 2.99 -1.96
N HIS A 42 -2.60 2.66 -3.23
CA HIS A 42 -3.71 2.66 -4.17
C HIS A 42 -4.50 1.36 -4.01
N LYS A 43 -5.80 1.47 -3.73
CA LYS A 43 -6.72 0.35 -3.74
C LYS A 43 -6.97 -0.09 -5.18
N VAL A 44 -6.04 -0.88 -5.69
CA VAL A 44 -6.22 -1.65 -6.92
C VAL A 44 -7.07 -2.88 -6.58
N ASN A 45 -7.86 -3.41 -7.52
CA ASN A 45 -8.57 -4.69 -7.35
C ASN A 45 -7.80 -5.81 -8.07
N THR A 46 -6.53 -6.00 -7.69
CA THR A 46 -5.69 -7.09 -8.20
C THR A 46 -5.66 -8.25 -7.20
N GLU A 47 -5.18 -9.42 -7.62
CA GLU A 47 -4.99 -10.56 -6.71
C GLU A 47 -4.08 -10.20 -5.52
N ASP A 48 -3.05 -9.38 -5.75
CA ASP A 48 -2.09 -8.99 -4.73
C ASP A 48 -2.69 -8.03 -3.69
N SER A 49 -3.57 -7.11 -4.12
CA SER A 49 -4.25 -6.22 -3.20
C SER A 49 -5.33 -6.94 -2.39
N LEU A 50 -6.01 -7.94 -2.98
CA LEU A 50 -6.92 -8.83 -2.25
C LEU A 50 -6.17 -9.63 -1.18
N TRP A 51 -5.00 -10.19 -1.50
CA TRP A 51 -4.15 -10.85 -0.53
C TRP A 51 -3.78 -9.90 0.63
N LEU A 52 -3.33 -8.69 0.32
CA LEU A 52 -2.94 -7.70 1.32
C LEU A 52 -4.11 -7.31 2.23
N ASN A 53 -5.29 -7.05 1.66
CA ASN A 53 -6.50 -6.73 2.43
C ASN A 53 -6.85 -7.85 3.41
N ASN A 54 -6.81 -9.10 2.95
CA ASN A 54 -7.04 -10.27 3.81
C ASN A 54 -5.99 -10.42 4.92
N GLN A 55 -4.75 -9.96 4.70
CA GLN A 55 -3.75 -9.93 5.77
C GLN A 55 -4.07 -8.84 6.78
N ILE A 56 -4.41 -7.62 6.34
CA ILE A 56 -4.70 -6.49 7.23
C ILE A 56 -5.85 -6.82 8.19
N GLU A 57 -6.89 -7.51 7.72
CA GLU A 57 -8.02 -7.95 8.57
C GLU A 57 -7.60 -8.87 9.74
N GLN A 58 -6.45 -9.54 9.65
CA GLN A 58 -5.93 -10.42 10.71
C GLN A 58 -5.13 -9.66 11.78
N TYR A 59 -4.82 -8.38 11.56
CA TYR A 59 -3.99 -7.57 12.45
C TYR A 59 -4.71 -6.26 12.82
N PRO A 60 -5.43 -6.21 13.96
CA PRO A 60 -6.21 -5.04 14.36
C PRO A 60 -5.41 -3.74 14.54
N SER A 61 -4.09 -3.84 14.75
CA SER A 61 -3.17 -2.70 14.85
C SER A 61 -2.70 -2.17 13.49
N ILE A 62 -3.17 -2.78 12.40
CA ILE A 62 -2.82 -2.41 11.03
C ILE A 62 -4.07 -1.90 10.33
N SER A 63 -3.94 -0.74 9.70
CA SER A 63 -5.01 -0.12 8.91
C SER A 63 -4.53 0.19 7.50
N TYR A 64 -5.46 0.35 6.58
CA TYR A 64 -5.18 0.71 5.19
C TYR A 64 -5.76 2.09 4.87
N LEU A 65 -4.92 3.00 4.36
CA LEU A 65 -5.32 4.28 3.83
C LEU A 65 -5.29 4.26 2.31
N ASP A 66 -6.48 4.35 1.71
CA ASP A 66 -6.65 4.41 0.27
C ASP A 66 -6.39 5.82 -0.27
N ILE A 67 -5.26 5.98 -0.94
CA ILE A 67 -4.87 7.23 -1.62
C ILE A 67 -5.24 7.25 -3.09
N THR A 68 -5.99 6.27 -3.60
CA THR A 68 -6.43 6.25 -4.99
C THR A 68 -7.15 7.54 -5.33
N VAL A 69 -6.60 8.27 -6.28
CA VAL A 69 -7.28 9.37 -6.95
C VAL A 69 -8.05 8.71 -8.08
N ARG A 70 -9.39 8.70 -8.02
CA ARG A 70 -10.19 8.07 -9.06
C ARG A 70 -9.91 8.78 -10.38
N ASP A 71 -9.57 8.02 -11.41
CA ASP A 71 -9.26 8.46 -12.79
C ASP A 71 -10.36 9.30 -13.48
N SER A 72 -11.47 9.59 -12.79
CA SER A 72 -12.61 10.34 -13.33
C SER A 72 -12.37 11.84 -13.47
N ASP A 73 -11.27 12.39 -12.94
CA ASP A 73 -10.92 13.79 -13.17
C ASP A 73 -9.62 13.89 -13.99
N PRO A 74 -9.69 14.32 -15.27
CA PRO A 74 -8.56 14.34 -16.20
C PRO A 74 -7.40 15.26 -15.79
N LYS A 75 -7.54 15.99 -14.68
CA LYS A 75 -6.47 16.81 -14.07
C LYS A 75 -5.47 15.99 -13.24
N TYR A 76 -5.79 14.73 -12.95
CA TYR A 76 -5.00 13.84 -12.10
C TYR A 76 -4.33 12.70 -12.87
N THR A 77 -4.41 12.72 -14.20
CA THR A 77 -3.73 11.76 -15.06
C THR A 77 -2.24 11.77 -14.74
N LEU A 78 -1.73 10.62 -14.31
CA LEU A 78 -0.30 10.32 -14.16
C LEU A 78 0.45 10.79 -15.40
N GLU A 79 1.67 11.31 -15.24
CA GLU A 79 2.48 11.62 -16.41
C GLU A 79 2.69 10.33 -17.22
N PRO A 80 2.47 10.34 -18.55
CA PRO A 80 2.26 9.12 -19.34
C PRO A 80 3.46 8.15 -19.42
N PHE A 81 4.59 8.51 -18.81
CA PHE A 81 5.82 7.70 -18.75
C PHE A 81 6.43 7.64 -17.35
N ASP A 82 5.73 8.16 -16.34
CA ASP A 82 6.26 8.26 -14.99
C ASP A 82 5.25 7.72 -13.98
N ASN A 83 5.70 6.79 -13.12
CA ASN A 83 4.90 6.28 -12.02
C ASN A 83 4.83 7.30 -10.86
N HIS A 84 5.38 8.50 -11.04
CA HIS A 84 5.30 9.57 -10.07
C HIS A 84 3.91 10.25 -10.11
N PRO A 85 3.29 10.46 -8.93
CA PRO A 85 2.05 11.22 -8.84
C PRO A 85 2.27 12.67 -9.29
N SER A 86 1.27 13.24 -9.96
CA SER A 86 1.27 14.66 -10.31
C SER A 86 1.29 15.54 -9.05
N TYR A 87 1.65 16.83 -9.20
CA TYR A 87 1.61 17.80 -8.10
C TYR A 87 0.26 17.79 -7.35
N LEU A 88 -0.84 17.77 -8.11
CA LEU A 88 -2.19 17.78 -7.53
C LEU A 88 -2.53 16.44 -6.84
N ALA A 89 -2.06 15.31 -7.38
CA ALA A 89 -2.17 14.02 -6.70
C ALA A 89 -1.35 13.98 -5.40
N ASN A 90 -0.21 14.67 -5.35
CA ASN A 90 0.58 14.84 -4.12
C ASN A 90 -0.12 15.73 -3.08
N GLU A 91 -0.82 16.79 -3.49
CA GLU A 91 -1.63 17.60 -2.55
C GLU A 91 -2.75 16.77 -1.91
N ILE A 92 -3.48 15.97 -2.70
CA ILE A 92 -4.50 15.06 -2.17
C ILE A 92 -3.90 14.00 -1.24
N PHE A 93 -2.75 13.44 -1.62
CA PHE A 93 -2.02 12.51 -0.76
C PHE A 93 -1.66 13.15 0.57
N ALA A 94 -1.08 14.35 0.56
CA ALA A 94 -0.68 15.09 1.75
C ALA A 94 -1.88 15.42 2.64
N GLU A 95 -3.01 15.85 2.06
CA GLU A 95 -4.24 16.13 2.80
C GLU A 95 -4.80 14.88 3.49
N LYS A 96 -4.89 13.75 2.77
CA LYS A 96 -5.37 12.48 3.33
C LYS A 96 -4.47 11.98 4.46
N ILE A 97 -3.16 12.06 4.29
CA ILE A 97 -2.18 11.68 5.31
C ILE A 97 -2.26 12.61 6.51
N GLY A 98 -2.36 13.92 6.29
CA GLY A 98 -2.50 14.93 7.34
C GLY A 98 -3.69 14.64 8.26
N LYS A 99 -4.88 14.39 7.69
CA LYS A 99 -6.08 14.04 8.47
C LYS A 99 -5.92 12.76 9.29
N VAL A 100 -5.22 11.77 8.74
CA VAL A 100 -4.96 10.52 9.45
C VAL A 100 -3.96 10.74 10.60
N ILE A 101 -2.87 11.45 10.37
CA ILE A 101 -1.91 11.79 11.43
C ILE A 101 -2.58 12.64 12.51
N GLU A 102 -3.45 13.57 12.14
CA GLU A 102 -4.23 14.39 13.08
C GLU A 102 -5.13 13.55 14.00
N TYR A 103 -5.59 12.38 13.57
CA TYR A 103 -6.40 11.47 14.38
C TYR A 103 -5.60 10.83 15.52
N TYR A 104 -4.27 10.72 15.38
CA TYR A 104 -3.40 10.14 16.39
C TYR A 104 -2.73 11.24 17.24
N ASP A 105 -2.60 10.99 18.54
CA ASP A 105 -1.82 11.79 19.46
C ASP A 105 -0.31 11.60 19.23
N ASN A 106 0.50 12.39 19.92
CA ASN A 106 1.97 12.30 19.84
C ASN A 106 2.56 10.98 20.36
N THR A 107 1.73 10.10 20.93
CA THR A 107 2.08 8.74 21.36
C THR A 107 1.62 7.66 20.38
N GLY A 108 0.96 8.05 19.28
CA GLY A 108 0.42 7.14 18.27
C GLY A 108 -0.90 6.47 18.68
N LYS A 109 -1.60 7.00 19.69
CA LYS A 109 -2.93 6.55 20.11
C LYS A 109 -4.01 7.42 19.49
N VAL A 110 -5.21 6.86 19.32
CA VAL A 110 -6.38 7.63 18.87
C VAL A 110 -6.68 8.73 19.91
N LYS A 111 -6.82 9.98 19.45
CA LYS A 111 -7.18 11.14 20.28
C LYS A 111 -8.59 11.05 20.86
#